data_AF-A0A7W0MET2-F1
#
_entry.id   AF-A0A7W0MET2-F1
#
_cell.length_a   1.000
_cell.length_b   1.000
_cell.length_c   1.000
_cell.angle_alpha   90.00
_cell.angle_beta   90.00
_cell.angle_gamma   90.00
#
_symmetry.space_group_name_H-M   'P 1'
#
loop_
_entity.id
_entity.type
_entity.pdbx_description
1 polymer ?
#
loop_
_entity_poly.entity_id
_entity_poly.type
_entity_poly.pdbx_seq_one_letter_code
_entity_poly.pdbx_strand_id
1 'polypeptide(L)' 'RTPNGKQRYWCHDCQRSRRDNPQPAGYTEAGRDTILRAYEERSSLRGLERTFGVSRKTVLPGFLTDEEMR' A
#
# COMPACT_ATOMS: atom_id res chain seq x y z
N ARG A 1 14.22 -20.33 -5.83
CA ARG A 1 14.34 -18.90 -6.25
C ARG A 1 12.93 -18.36 -6.43
N THR A 2 12.56 -17.19 -5.90
CA THR A 2 11.20 -16.64 -6.13
C THR A 2 11.05 -16.23 -7.60
N PRO A 3 9.83 -16.21 -8.19
CA PRO A 3 9.63 -15.84 -9.59
C PRO A 3 10.24 -14.48 -9.97
N ASN A 4 10.28 -13.55 -9.00
CA ASN A 4 10.85 -12.21 -9.16
C ASN A 4 12.38 -12.14 -8.90
N GLY A 5 13.09 -13.28 -8.84
CA GLY A 5 14.55 -13.33 -8.70
C GLY A 5 15.12 -12.91 -7.34
N LYS A 6 14.31 -12.36 -6.44
CA LYS A 6 14.75 -11.81 -5.14
C LYS A 6 15.05 -12.91 -4.12
N GLN A 7 16.18 -12.77 -3.43
CA GLN A 7 16.63 -13.66 -2.35
C GLN A 7 15.74 -13.48 -1.11
N ARG A 8 15.45 -14.60 -0.43
CA ARG A 8 14.81 -14.61 0.89
C ARG A 8 15.81 -15.15 1.90
N TYR A 9 15.85 -14.56 3.09
CA TYR A 9 16.64 -15.08 4.21
C TYR A 9 15.72 -15.48 5.36
N TRP A 10 16.16 -16.45 6.15
CA TRP A 10 15.46 -16.87 7.35
C TRP A 10 15.94 -16.02 8.54
N CYS A 11 15.01 -15.30 9.17
CA CYS A 11 15.29 -14.57 10.39
C CYS A 11 15.15 -15.53 11.57
N HIS A 12 16.24 -15.76 12.31
CA HIS A 12 16.22 -16.64 13.48
C HIS A 12 15.50 -16.03 14.69
N ASP A 13 15.58 -14.70 14.85
CA ASP A 13 14.94 -13.99 15.97
C ASP A 13 13.41 -14.00 15.86
N CYS A 14 12.90 -13.83 14.64
CA CYS A 14 11.49 -13.68 14.35
C CYS A 14 10.87 -14.91 13.68
N GLN A 15 11.66 -15.97 13.47
CA GLN A 15 11.29 -17.26 12.85
C GLN A 15 10.45 -17.12 11.57
N ARG A 16 10.80 -16.13 10.74
CA ARG A 16 10.07 -15.81 9.50
C ARG A 16 11.05 -15.61 8.34
N SER A 17 10.65 -16.05 7.15
CA SER A 17 11.39 -15.75 5.92
C SER A 17 11.18 -14.30 5.48
N ARG A 18 12.22 -13.48 5.61
CA ARG A 18 12.26 -12.08 5.16
C ARG A 18 12.82 -11.99 3.73
N ARG A 19 12.62 -10.84 3.09
CA ARG A 19 13.28 -10.48 1.82
C ARG A 19 14.35 -9.45 2.13
N ASP A 20 15.46 -9.54 1.41
CA ASP A 20 16.45 -8.46 1.40
C ASP A 20 15.91 -7.31 0.54
N ASN A 21 15.98 -6.08 1.05
CA ASN A 21 15.30 -4.89 0.53
C ASN A 21 13.80 -5.14 0.16
N PRO A 22 12.91 -5.28 1.16
CA PRO A 22 11.49 -5.45 0.90
C PRO A 22 10.98 -4.22 0.14
N GLN A 23 10.52 -4.44 -1.09
CA GLN A 23 9.75 -3.40 -1.76
C GLN A 23 8.48 -3.18 -0.94
N PRO A 24 8.08 -1.91 -0.75
CA PRO A 24 6.81 -1.63 -0.11
C PRO A 24 5.71 -2.41 -0.84
N ALA A 25 4.91 -3.12 -0.07
CA ALA A 25 3.82 -3.92 -0.61
C ALA A 25 2.67 -2.98 -0.97
N GLY A 26 2.80 -2.23 -2.07
CA GLY A 26 1.74 -1.35 -2.57
C GLY A 26 2.20 0.07 -2.86
N TYR A 27 1.35 1.03 -2.52
CA TYR A 27 1.56 2.46 -2.75
C TYR A 27 2.70 2.98 -1.85
N THR A 28 3.52 3.87 -2.40
CA THR A 28 4.44 4.68 -1.59
C THR A 28 3.63 5.64 -0.71
N GLU A 29 4.17 6.05 0.43
CA GLU A 29 3.50 7.00 1.34
C GLU A 29 3.08 8.28 0.60
N ALA A 30 3.93 8.84 -0.25
CA ALA A 30 3.58 10.01 -1.07
C ALA A 30 2.43 9.75 -2.06
N GLY A 31 2.39 8.55 -2.66
CA GLY A 31 1.28 8.14 -3.52
C GLY A 31 0.00 7.97 -2.72
N ARG A 32 0.12 7.54 -1.46
CA ARG A 32 -1.00 7.37 -0.53
C ARG A 32 -1.64 8.71 -0.20
N ASP A 33 -0.83 9.68 0.22
CA ASP A 33 -1.27 11.04 0.58
C ASP A 33 -1.96 11.75 -0.57
N THR A 34 -1.45 11.57 -1.79
CA THR A 34 -2.05 12.16 -2.98
C THR A 34 -3.48 11.66 -3.21
N ILE A 35 -3.71 10.36 -2.99
CA ILE A 35 -5.03 9.73 -3.14
C ILE A 35 -5.97 10.15 -2.00
N LEU A 36 -5.47 10.26 -0.77
CA LEU A 36 -6.22 10.75 0.39
C LEU A 36 -6.68 12.20 0.19
N ARG A 37 -5.76 13.09 -0.18
CA ARG A 37 -6.09 14.48 -0.46
C ARG A 37 -7.15 14.61 -1.56
N ALA A 38 -7.02 13.82 -2.64
CA ALA A 38 -8.02 13.81 -3.70
C ALA A 38 -9.40 13.31 -3.23
N TYR A 39 -9.44 12.36 -2.29
CA TYR A 39 -10.68 11.89 -1.67
C TYR A 39 -11.35 13.00 -0.86
N GLU A 40 -10.61 13.66 0.04
CA GLU A 40 -11.08 14.78 0.87
C GLU A 40 -11.58 15.96 0.04
N GLU A 41 -10.88 16.28 -1.05
CA GLU A 41 -11.22 17.40 -1.94
C GLU A 41 -12.51 17.22 -2.74
N ARG A 42 -13.17 16.05 -2.66
CA ARG A 42 -14.47 15.63 -3.25
C ARG A 42 -14.42 14.57 -4.35
N SER A 43 -13.32 13.82 -4.50
CA SER A 43 -13.32 12.70 -5.44
C SER A 43 -14.08 11.51 -4.85
N SER A 44 -15.20 11.15 -5.47
CA SER A 44 -15.88 9.89 -5.16
C SER A 44 -14.92 8.69 -5.33
N LEU A 45 -15.18 7.57 -4.64
CA LEU A 45 -14.40 6.34 -4.80
C LEU A 45 -14.29 5.88 -6.27
N ARG A 46 -15.30 6.18 -7.09
CA ARG A 46 -15.30 5.90 -8.53
C ARG A 46 -14.41 6.87 -9.32
N GLY A 47 -14.32 8.11 -8.89
CA GLY A 47 -13.38 9.10 -9.43
C GLY A 47 -11.94 8.68 -9.18
N LEU A 48 -11.62 8.25 -7.95
CA LEU A 48 -10.28 7.79 -7.59
C LEU A 48 -9.85 6.56 -8.42
N GLU A 49 -10.75 5.61 -8.65
CA GLU A 49 -10.48 4.45 -9.49
C GLU A 49 -10.12 4.83 -10.93
N ARG A 50 -10.75 5.86 -11.50
CA ARG A 50 -10.46 6.34 -12.86
C ARG A 50 -9.19 7.18 -12.94
N THR A 51 -8.95 8.02 -11.94
CA THR A 51 -7.81 8.96 -11.93
C THR A 51 -6.51 8.27 -11.54
N PHE A 52 -6.55 7.37 -10.57
CA PHE A 52 -5.36 6.77 -9.96
C PHE A 52 -5.26 5.26 -10.16
N GLY A 53 -6.26 4.62 -10.78
CA GLY A 53 -6.27 3.16 -11.00
C GLY A 53 -6.35 2.35 -9.70
N VAL A 54 -6.69 2.98 -8.58
CA VAL A 54 -6.84 2.32 -7.27
C VAL A 54 -8.16 1.57 -7.23
N SER A 55 -8.13 0.31 -6.77
CA SER A 55 -9.38 -0.39 -6.44
C SER A 55 -10.03 0.25 -5.21
N ARG A 56 -11.37 0.38 -5.22
CA ARG A 56 -12.14 0.83 -4.05
C ARG A 56 -11.89 -0.04 -2.81
N LYS A 57 -11.63 -1.34 -3.01
CA LYS A 57 -11.28 -2.30 -1.96
C LYS A 57 -9.90 -2.08 -1.37
N THR A 58 -9.04 -1.31 -2.04
CA THR A 58 -7.74 -0.91 -1.51
C THR A 58 -7.86 0.43 -0.79
N VAL A 59 -8.62 1.38 -1.35
CA VAL A 59 -8.84 2.72 -0.74
C VAL A 59 -9.51 2.61 0.63
N LEU A 60 -10.56 1.80 0.76
CA LEU A 60 -11.32 1.71 2.02
C LEU A 60 -10.49 1.13 3.19
N PRO A 61 -10.04 -0.14 3.17
CA PRO A 61 -9.28 -0.71 4.29
C PRO A 61 -7.80 -0.30 4.31
N GLY A 62 -7.21 0.10 3.19
CA GLY A 62 -5.77 0.36 3.08
C GLY A 62 -5.37 1.82 3.27
N PHE A 63 -6.33 2.76 3.32
CA PHE A 63 -6.05 4.19 3.50
C PHE A 63 -6.72 4.76 4.76
N LEU A 64 -7.95 4.36 5.07
CA LEU A 64 -8.72 4.84 6.23
C LEU A 64 -8.26 4.24 7.58
N THR A 65 -7.37 3.24 7.58
CA THR A 65 -6.93 2.56 8.81
C THR A 65 -5.65 3.09 9.43
N ASP A 66 -4.89 3.98 8.77
CA ASP A 66 -3.66 4.54 9.39
C ASP A 66 -3.88 5.86 10.14
N GLU A 67 -4.96 6.62 9.89
CA GLU A 67 -5.05 7.99 10.41
C GLU A 67 -6.45 8.52 10.78
N GLU A 68 -7.54 7.76 10.67
CA GLU A 68 -8.84 8.22 11.26
C GLU A 68 -8.85 8.22 12.80
N MET A 69 -7.69 8.10 13.46
CA MET A 69 -7.53 8.27 14.90
C MET A 69 -6.27 9.08 15.27
N ARG A 70 -6.10 10.27 14.67
CA ARG A 70 -5.37 11.37 15.33
C ARG A 70 -5.98 12.74 15.04
#